data_AF-A0AAW5SLA5-F1
#
_entry.id   AF-A0AAW5SLA5-F1
#
_cell.length_a   1.000
_cell.length_b   1.000
_cell.length_c   1.000
_cell.angle_alpha   90.00
_cell.angle_beta   90.00
_cell.angle_gamma   90.00
#
_symmetry.space_group_name_H-M   'P 1'
#
loop_
_entity.id
_entity.type
_entity.pdbx_description
1 polymer ?
#
loop_
_entity_poly.entity_id
_entity_poly.type
_entity_poly.pdbx_seq_one_letter_code
_entity_poly.pdbx_strand_id
1 'polypeptide(L)'
;MRAVWLPLLVLVALAAGCHGGQQARADTVEAGLDRPFVLAGGQQAEITGEPLRLRFTEIPEDSRCPTEVECFWTGQARVVVVVDDERSGEQTVEFNTNPGPVDNPRGAGCGLRD
;
A
#
# COMPACT_ATOMS: atom_id res chain seq x y z
N MET A 1 -51.37 26.44 -22.58
CA MET A 1 -50.01 26.12 -23.11
C MET A 1 -48.95 26.09 -21.99
N ARG A 2 -49.18 25.42 -20.85
CA ARG A 2 -48.23 25.39 -19.70
C ARG A 2 -48.05 24.02 -19.03
N ALA A 3 -48.80 23.00 -19.44
CA ALA A 3 -48.89 21.71 -18.73
C ALA A 3 -48.00 20.59 -19.30
N VAL A 4 -47.33 20.82 -20.44
CA VAL A 4 -46.46 19.81 -21.10
C VAL A 4 -44.98 19.96 -20.74
N TRP A 5 -44.60 21.03 -20.02
CA TRP A 5 -43.21 21.25 -19.60
C TRP A 5 -42.84 20.60 -18.26
N LEU A 6 -43.84 20.26 -17.43
CA LEU A 6 -43.64 19.55 -16.15
C LEU A 6 -43.13 18.11 -16.30
N PRO A 7 -43.65 17.25 -17.21
CA PRO A 7 -43.16 15.87 -17.31
C PRO A 7 -41.76 15.79 -17.92
N LEU A 8 -41.37 16.77 -18.76
CA LEU A 8 -40.07 16.79 -19.42
C LEU A 8 -38.92 17.12 -18.44
N LEU A 9 -39.16 18.01 -17.47
CA LEU A 9 -38.17 18.36 -16.44
C LEU A 9 -37.93 17.22 -15.44
N VAL A 10 -38.98 16.44 -15.11
CA VAL A 10 -38.86 15.29 -14.19
C VAL A 10 -38.04 14.16 -14.81
N LEU A 11 -38.17 13.93 -16.12
CA LEU A 11 -37.44 12.88 -16.83
C LEU A 11 -35.94 13.14 -16.95
N VAL A 12 -35.53 14.41 -17.08
CA VAL A 12 -34.09 14.79 -17.13
C VAL A 12 -33.43 14.67 -15.75
N ALA A 13 -34.14 14.97 -14.67
CA ALA A 13 -33.61 14.86 -13.31
C ALA A 13 -33.30 13.41 -12.89
N LEU A 14 -34.05 12.42 -13.40
CA LEU A 14 -33.84 11.00 -13.12
C LEU A 14 -32.57 10.43 -13.78
N ALA A 15 -32.08 11.00 -14.89
CA ALA A 15 -30.91 10.50 -15.60
C ALA A 15 -29.56 10.98 -15.01
N ALA A 16 -29.56 11.99 -14.14
CA ALA A 16 -28.33 12.54 -13.55
C ALA A 16 -27.86 11.80 -12.27
N GLY A 17 -28.62 10.80 -11.79
CA GLY A 17 -28.38 10.14 -10.50
C GLY A 17 -27.24 9.11 -10.45
N CYS A 18 -26.68 8.71 -11.61
CA CYS A 18 -25.62 7.68 -11.68
C CYS A 18 -24.28 8.28 -12.13
N HIS A 19 -23.82 9.36 -11.51
CA HIS A 19 -22.42 9.83 -11.62
C HIS A 19 -21.81 10.09 -10.24
N GLY A 20 -22.27 9.36 -9.22
CA GLY A 20 -21.57 9.26 -7.95
C GLY A 20 -20.31 8.44 -8.15
N GLY A 21 -19.24 9.11 -8.59
CA GLY A 21 -17.88 8.57 -8.64
C GLY A 21 -17.39 8.23 -7.25
N GLN A 22 -17.86 7.10 -6.73
CA GLN A 22 -17.23 6.41 -5.63
C GLN A 22 -16.05 5.67 -6.25
N GLN A 23 -14.96 6.40 -6.52
CA GLN A 23 -13.69 5.74 -6.80
C GLN A 23 -13.47 4.78 -5.62
N ALA A 24 -13.24 3.50 -5.93
CA ALA A 24 -12.79 2.53 -4.96
C ALA A 24 -11.49 3.08 -4.36
N ARG A 25 -11.60 3.79 -3.24
CA ARG A 25 -10.44 4.24 -2.50
C ARG A 25 -9.89 2.95 -1.93
N ALA A 26 -8.82 2.44 -2.54
CA ALA A 26 -7.96 1.50 -1.83
C ALA A 26 -7.71 2.15 -0.46
N ASP A 27 -8.07 1.46 0.62
CA ASP A 27 -7.98 2.03 1.97
C ASP A 27 -6.54 2.53 2.18
N THR A 28 -6.39 3.86 2.19
CA THR A 28 -5.11 4.52 2.42
C THR A 28 -4.95 4.72 3.93
N VAL A 29 -3.86 4.22 4.48
CA VAL A 29 -3.48 4.39 5.88
C VAL A 29 -2.57 5.61 6.01
N GLU A 30 -2.85 6.51 6.94
CA GLU A 30 -1.89 7.56 7.31
C GLU A 30 -0.86 6.97 8.28
N ALA A 31 0.43 7.19 8.00
CA ALA A 31 1.52 6.68 8.83
C ALA A 31 2.59 7.75 9.06
N GLY A 32 3.29 7.69 10.20
CA GLY A 32 4.42 8.57 10.49
C GLY A 32 5.76 7.87 10.27
N LEU A 33 6.81 8.62 9.92
CA LEU A 33 8.18 8.12 10.00
C LEU A 33 8.50 7.66 11.45
N ASP A 34 9.36 6.66 11.56
CA ASP A 34 9.77 6.06 12.84
C ASP A 34 8.62 5.54 13.72
N ARG A 35 7.45 5.28 13.12
CA ARG A 35 6.28 4.71 13.79
C ARG A 35 5.86 3.42 13.09
N PRO A 36 5.60 2.33 13.84
CA PRO A 36 5.05 1.12 13.25
C PRO A 36 3.61 1.37 12.77
N PHE A 37 3.27 0.80 11.63
CA PHE A 37 1.92 0.76 11.08
C PHE A 37 1.71 -0.59 10.36
N VAL A 38 0.46 -0.90 10.03
CA VAL A 38 0.08 -2.18 9.42
C VAL A 38 -0.58 -1.90 8.07
N LEU A 39 -0.18 -2.65 7.05
CA LEU A 39 -0.84 -2.71 5.75
C LEU A 39 -1.27 -4.15 5.46
N ALA A 40 -2.51 -4.32 5.02
CA ALA A 40 -2.93 -5.53 4.34
C ALA A 40 -2.42 -5.54 2.88
N GLY A 41 -2.44 -6.71 2.24
CA GLY A 41 -2.07 -6.82 0.83
C GLY A 41 -2.92 -5.90 -0.05
N GLY A 42 -2.26 -5.14 -0.92
CA GLY A 42 -2.87 -4.13 -1.80
C GLY A 42 -3.12 -2.77 -1.16
N GLN A 43 -2.98 -2.62 0.16
CA GLN A 43 -3.16 -1.33 0.83
C GLN A 43 -1.95 -0.41 0.64
N GLN A 44 -2.21 0.89 0.77
CA GLN A 44 -1.23 1.96 0.66
C GLN A 44 -1.14 2.74 1.96
N ALA A 45 0.08 3.11 2.35
CA ALA A 45 0.35 4.12 3.37
C ALA A 45 0.79 5.44 2.73
N GLU A 46 0.27 6.55 3.24
CA GLU A 46 0.77 7.90 3.00
C GLU A 46 1.55 8.36 4.22
N ILE A 47 2.81 8.78 4.03
CA ILE A 47 3.67 9.19 5.14
C ILE A 47 3.40 10.67 5.47
N THR A 48 2.93 10.93 6.69
CA THR A 48 2.59 12.28 7.14
C THR A 48 3.82 13.19 7.10
N GLY A 49 3.71 14.31 6.40
CA GLY A 49 4.76 15.32 6.30
C GLY A 49 5.79 15.06 5.20
N GLU A 50 5.69 13.92 4.49
CA GLU A 50 6.63 13.55 3.43
C GLU A 50 5.87 13.23 2.12
N PRO A 51 6.43 13.57 0.95
CA PRO A 51 5.87 13.19 -0.34
C PRO A 51 6.19 11.71 -0.67
N LEU A 52 5.84 10.81 0.24
CA LEU A 52 6.21 9.40 0.23
C LEU A 52 4.97 8.52 0.42
N ARG A 53 4.76 7.60 -0.52
CA ARG A 53 3.73 6.57 -0.49
C ARG A 53 4.36 5.19 -0.52
N LEU A 54 3.79 4.27 0.27
CA LEU A 54 4.23 2.88 0.34
C LEU A 54 3.04 1.98 0.06
N ARG A 55 3.13 1.07 -0.89
CA ARG A 55 2.08 0.08 -1.18
C ARG A 55 2.62 -1.33 -0.98
N PHE A 56 1.99 -2.07 -0.09
CA PHE A 56 2.29 -3.49 0.08
C PHE A 56 1.60 -4.26 -1.05
N THR A 57 2.36 -4.78 -2.01
CA THR A 57 1.77 -5.42 -3.20
C THR A 57 1.55 -6.90 -3.01
N GLU A 58 2.59 -7.65 -2.66
CA GLU A 58 2.54 -9.11 -2.65
C GLU A 58 3.65 -9.78 -1.85
N ILE A 59 3.45 -11.06 -1.55
CA ILE A 59 4.43 -11.99 -1.00
C ILE A 59 4.67 -13.08 -2.06
N PRO A 60 5.64 -12.88 -2.98
CA PRO A 60 5.85 -13.82 -4.07
C PRO A 60 6.41 -15.18 -3.62
N GLU A 61 6.97 -15.25 -2.42
CA GLU A 61 7.49 -16.49 -1.83
C GLU A 61 7.31 -16.46 -0.32
N ASP A 62 6.74 -17.55 0.24
CA ASP A 62 6.64 -17.78 1.67
C ASP A 62 6.90 -19.26 1.98
N SER A 63 8.12 -19.54 2.43
CA SER A 63 8.59 -20.86 2.86
C SER A 63 8.94 -20.88 4.35
N ARG A 64 8.49 -19.87 5.12
CA ARG A 64 8.87 -19.69 6.54
C ARG A 64 8.63 -20.97 7.36
N CYS A 65 9.60 -21.30 8.21
CA CYS A 65 9.47 -22.42 9.13
C CYS A 65 8.46 -22.08 10.24
N PRO A 66 7.39 -22.88 10.46
CA PRO A 66 6.48 -22.69 11.58
C PRO A 66 7.20 -22.73 12.93
N THR A 67 6.69 -22.02 13.93
CA THR A 67 7.35 -21.86 15.24
C THR A 67 7.46 -23.15 16.07
N GLU A 68 6.67 -24.17 15.75
CA GLU A 68 6.56 -25.42 16.52
C GLU A 68 7.18 -26.63 15.81
N VAL A 69 7.93 -26.41 14.72
CA VAL A 69 8.57 -27.49 13.95
C VAL A 69 10.05 -27.23 13.70
N GLU A 70 10.82 -28.29 13.56
CA GLU A 70 12.23 -28.21 13.19
C GLU A 70 12.36 -28.37 11.66
N CYS A 71 12.74 -27.28 10.98
CA CYS A 71 13.02 -27.33 9.54
C CYS A 71 14.49 -27.65 9.30
N PHE A 72 14.74 -28.50 8.30
CA PHE A 72 16.10 -28.81 7.86
C PHE A 72 16.84 -27.57 7.33
N TRP A 73 16.09 -26.61 6.73
CA TRP A 73 16.60 -25.32 6.25
C TRP A 73 15.78 -24.16 6.84
N THR A 74 16.43 -23.02 7.08
CA THR A 74 15.76 -21.76 7.46
C THR A 74 14.95 -21.26 6.28
N GLY A 75 13.64 -21.51 6.29
CA GLY A 75 12.72 -20.95 5.31
C GLY A 75 12.66 -19.42 5.33
N GLN A 76 12.05 -18.80 4.32
CA GLN A 76 11.99 -17.34 4.17
C GLN A 76 10.68 -16.87 3.55
N ALA A 77 10.29 -15.65 3.87
CA ALA A 77 9.31 -14.88 3.12
C ALA A 77 9.97 -13.68 2.43
N ARG A 78 9.55 -13.45 1.19
CA ARG A 78 9.92 -12.31 0.37
C ARG A 78 8.72 -11.40 0.23
N VAL A 79 8.91 -10.12 0.48
CA VAL A 79 7.83 -9.12 0.53
C VAL A 79 8.15 -8.02 -0.46
N VAL A 80 7.19 -7.71 -1.33
CA VAL A 80 7.33 -6.64 -2.32
C VAL A 80 6.54 -5.41 -1.83
N VAL A 81 7.25 -4.28 -1.78
CA VAL A 81 6.66 -2.98 -1.47
C VAL A 81 7.01 -2.02 -2.59
N VAL A 82 5.99 -1.38 -3.13
CA VAL A 82 6.17 -0.27 -4.06
C VAL A 82 6.32 1.00 -3.26
N VAL A 83 7.40 1.72 -3.51
CA VAL A 83 7.75 2.99 -2.90
C VAL A 83 7.61 4.07 -3.96
N ASP A 84 6.70 5.00 -3.75
CA ASP A 84 6.48 6.14 -4.63
C ASP A 84 6.88 7.42 -3.90
N ASP A 85 8.04 7.94 -4.28
CA ASP A 85 8.62 9.19 -3.77
C ASP A 85 8.66 10.21 -4.92
N GLU A 86 8.23 11.44 -4.66
CA GLU A 86 8.13 12.46 -5.71
C GLU A 86 9.45 12.77 -6.45
N ARG A 87 10.61 12.54 -5.82
CA ARG A 87 11.92 12.87 -6.42
C ARG A 87 12.46 11.73 -7.27
N SER A 88 12.22 10.48 -6.88
CA SER A 88 12.74 9.30 -7.57
C SER A 88 11.69 8.56 -8.43
N GLY A 89 10.41 8.88 -8.27
CA GLY A 89 9.30 8.14 -8.85
C GLY A 89 9.04 6.80 -8.16
N GLU A 90 8.20 5.99 -8.80
CA GLU A 90 7.82 4.67 -8.32
C GLU A 90 8.99 3.67 -8.44
N GLN A 91 9.31 3.01 -7.32
CA GLN A 91 10.36 2.01 -7.21
C GLN A 91 9.82 0.77 -6.50
N THR A 92 10.22 -0.41 -6.97
CA THR A 92 9.92 -1.66 -6.29
C THR A 92 11.06 -2.02 -5.35
N VAL A 93 10.75 -2.17 -4.07
CA VAL A 93 11.68 -2.60 -3.04
C VAL A 93 11.27 -3.98 -2.53
N GLU A 94 12.26 -4.86 -2.43
CA GLU A 94 12.06 -6.22 -1.94
C GLU A 94 12.69 -6.38 -0.56
N PHE A 95 11.93 -6.96 0.36
CA PHE A 95 12.37 -7.28 1.70
C PHE A 95 12.38 -8.79 1.92
N ASN A 96 13.40 -9.29 2.60
CA ASN A 96 13.49 -10.69 2.99
C ASN A 96 13.48 -10.79 4.52
N THR A 97 12.73 -11.76 5.04
CA THR A 97 12.67 -12.06 6.49
C THR A 97 13.95 -12.75 7.02
N ASN A 98 14.80 -13.23 6.12
CA ASN A 98 16.16 -13.67 6.39
C ASN A 98 17.15 -12.85 5.55
N PRO A 99 17.39 -11.57 5.90
CA PRO A 99 18.30 -10.72 5.15
C PRO A 99 19.73 -11.26 5.29
N GLY A 100 20.42 -11.43 4.16
CA GLY A 100 21.88 -11.60 4.16
C GLY A 100 22.59 -10.33 4.67
N PRO A 101 23.93 -10.33 4.75
CA PRO A 101 24.69 -9.12 5.03
C PRO A 101 24.23 -7.98 4.09
N VAL A 102 23.89 -6.83 4.67
CA VAL A 102 23.37 -5.69 3.90
C VAL A 102 24.48 -5.07 3.05
N ASP A 103 24.55 -5.43 1.76
CA ASP A 103 25.47 -4.83 0.79
C ASP A 103 24.98 -3.45 0.28
N ASN A 104 24.39 -2.62 1.16
CA ASN A 104 24.02 -1.26 0.81
C ASN A 104 25.10 -0.26 1.28
N PRO A 105 25.92 0.29 0.37
CA PRO A 105 26.94 1.28 0.72
C PRO A 105 26.37 2.63 1.22
N ARG A 106 25.05 2.84 1.25
CA ARG A 106 24.40 4.07 1.77
C ARG A 106 23.52 3.85 3.01
N GLY A 107 23.59 2.69 3.66
CA GLY A 107 22.66 2.32 4.73
C GLY A 107 23.34 1.76 5.98
N ALA A 108 24.42 2.40 6.45
CA ALA A 108 24.91 2.14 7.79
C ALA A 108 24.03 2.89 8.80
N GLY A 109 23.21 2.17 9.56
CA GLY A 109 22.71 2.67 10.84
C GLY A 109 21.23 2.42 11.17
N CYS A 110 20.81 1.16 11.27
CA CYS A 110 19.93 0.78 12.39
C CYS A 110 20.76 -0.07 13.36
N GLY A 111 21.77 0.56 13.97
CA GLY A 111 22.49 -0.01 15.09
C GLY A 111 21.65 0.15 16.35
N LEU A 112 21.31 -0.97 16.98
CA LEU A 112 20.81 -1.01 18.35
C LEU A 112 21.73 -0.17 19.25
N ARG A 113 21.16 0.84 19.90
CA ARG A 113 21.78 1.49 21.06
C ARG A 113 21.24 0.76 22.27
N ASP A 114 22.07 -0.12 22.84
CA ASP A 114 21.96 -0.50 24.25
C ASP A 114 22.29 0.69 25.16
#